data_AF-A0A6G8AXT5-F1
#
_entry.id   AF-A0A6G8AXT5-F1
#
_cell.length_a   1.000
_cell.length_b   1.000
_cell.length_c   1.000
_cell.angle_alpha   90.00
_cell.angle_beta   90.00
_cell.angle_gamma   90.00
#
_symmetry.space_group_name_H-M   'P 1'
#
loop_
_entity.id
_entity.type
_entity.pdbx_description
1 polymer ?
#
loop_
_entity_poly.entity_id
_entity_poly.type
_entity_poly.pdbx_seq_one_letter_code
_entity_poly.pdbx_strand_id
1 'polypeptide(L)' 'MLPSIFLWGFGLLLAAWGFYRMKTDFKNNQGKNNLIQMMLTGQASGIGQFASGIAMIIIGFVVLYMNK' A
#
# COMPACT_ATOMS: atom_id res chain seq x y z
N MET A 1 14.38 -17.91 5.91
CA MET A 1 14.36 -16.96 7.06
C MET A 1 14.66 -15.51 6.66
N LEU A 2 15.80 -15.20 6.02
CA LEU A 2 16.14 -13.84 5.54
C LEU A 2 15.13 -13.13 4.59
N PRO A 3 14.50 -13.80 3.60
CA PRO A 3 13.60 -13.10 2.67
C PRO A 3 12.28 -12.63 3.31
N SER A 4 11.86 -13.30 4.39
CA SER A 4 10.60 -13.04 5.09
C SER A 4 10.63 -11.69 5.80
N ILE A 5 11.68 -11.41 6.57
CA ILE A 5 11.84 -10.14 7.30
C ILE A 5 11.91 -8.94 6.36
N PHE A 6 12.55 -9.09 5.20
CA PHE A 6 12.61 -8.04 4.20
C PHE A 6 11.22 -7.74 3.59
N LEU A 7 10.45 -8.78 3.25
CA LEU A 7 9.08 -8.63 2.75
C LEU A 7 8.16 -7.92 3.75
N TRP A 8 8.32 -8.21 5.04
CA TRP A 8 7.57 -7.57 6.11
C TRP A 8 7.94 -6.09 6.30
N GLY A 9 9.24 -5.79 6.40
CA GLY A 9 9.72 -4.41 6.55
C GLY A 9 9.35 -3.54 5.35
N PHE A 10 9.52 -4.07 4.14
CA PHE A 10 9.16 -3.38 2.91
C PHE A 10 7.65 -3.21 2.75
N GLY A 11 6.86 -4.24 3.11
CA GLY A 11 5.40 -4.18 3.11
C GLY A 11 4.84 -3.13 4.07
N LEU A 12 5.40 -3.02 5.29
CA LEU A 12 5.03 -1.98 6.25
C LEU A 12 5.39 -0.58 5.76
N LEU A 13 6.57 -0.40 5.17
CA LEU A 13 6.98 0.87 4.56
C LEU A 13 6.03 1.29 3.43
N LEU A 14 5.70 0.37 2.53
CA LEU A 14 4.75 0.60 1.43
C LEU A 14 3.34 0.93 1.94
N ALA A 15 2.86 0.20 2.94
CA ALA A 15 1.55 0.46 3.54
C ALA A 15 1.52 1.83 4.23
N ALA A 16 2.52 2.16 5.05
CA ALA A 16 2.58 3.46 5.73
C ALA A 16 2.70 4.62 4.73
N TRP A 17 3.55 4.49 3.70
CA TRP A 17 3.71 5.49 2.66
C TRP A 17 2.44 5.66 1.81
N GLY A 18 1.84 4.55 1.37
CA GLY A 18 0.57 4.54 0.65
C GLY A 18 -0.55 5.20 1.44
N PHE A 19 -0.64 4.92 2.75
CA PHE A 19 -1.60 5.55 3.65
C PHE A 19 -1.38 7.05 3.81
N TYR A 20 -0.13 7.49 4.00
CA TYR A 20 0.22 8.91 4.08
C TYR A 20 -0.14 9.67 2.79
N ARG A 21 0.16 9.07 1.63
CA ARG A 21 -0.20 9.62 0.33
C ARG A 21 -1.71 9.70 0.15
N MET A 22 -2.42 8.62 0.48
CA MET A 22 -3.88 8.59 0.45
C MET A 22 -4.47 9.70 1.31
N LYS A 23 -4.00 9.88 2.55
CA LYS A 23 -4.48 10.95 3.43
C LYS A 23 -4.20 12.36 2.88
N THR A 24 -3.04 12.55 2.27
CA THR A 24 -2.63 13.85 1.70
C THR A 24 -3.40 14.18 0.43
N ASP A 25 -3.51 13.22 -0.49
CA ASP A 25 -4.22 13.38 -1.76
C ASP A 25 -5.74 13.45 -1.56
N PHE A 26 -6.33 12.71 -0.61
CA PHE A 26 -7.77 12.81 -0.29
C PHE A 26 -8.14 14.13 0.39
N LYS A 27 -7.26 14.69 1.22
CA LYS A 27 -7.47 16.00 1.81
C LYS A 27 -7.43 17.12 0.76
N ASN A 28 -6.62 16.96 -0.29
CA ASN A 28 -6.46 17.98 -1.32
C ASN A 28 -7.58 17.97 -2.39
N ASN A 29 -8.30 16.84 -2.55
CA ASN A 29 -9.23 16.64 -3.66
C ASN A 29 -10.72 16.50 -3.26
N GLN A 30 -11.13 17.03 -2.10
CA GLN A 30 -12.50 16.87 -1.52
C GLN A 30 -13.68 17.35 -2.41
N GLY A 31 -13.43 18.00 -3.56
CA GLY A 31 -14.47 18.62 -4.41
C GLY A 31 -14.72 17.96 -5.77
N LYS A 32 -13.95 16.96 -6.22
CA LYS A 32 -14.09 16.36 -7.56
C LYS A 32 -14.02 14.82 -7.52
N ASN A 33 -15.16 14.20 -7.23
CA ASN A 33 -15.32 12.76 -7.00
C ASN A 33 -15.48 11.93 -8.29
N ASN A 34 -14.66 12.18 -9.32
CA ASN A 34 -14.66 11.30 -10.49
C ASN A 34 -13.63 10.18 -10.29
N LEU A 35 -14.07 8.92 -10.34
CA LEU A 35 -13.20 7.73 -10.27
C LEU A 35 -12.03 7.79 -11.27
N ILE A 36 -12.26 8.38 -12.44
CA ILE A 36 -11.25 8.59 -13.48
C ILE A 36 -10.22 9.65 -13.06
N GLN A 37 -10.64 10.71 -12.37
CA GLN A 37 -9.71 11.68 -11.78
C GLN A 37 -8.91 11.04 -10.64
N MET A 38 -9.55 10.29 -9.74
CA MET A 38 -8.82 9.52 -8.71
C MET A 38 -7.73 8.64 -9.31
N MET A 39 -7.98 8.03 -10.47
CA MET A 39 -7.00 7.20 -11.18
C MET A 39 -5.83 8.01 -11.77
N LEU A 40 -6.10 9.23 -12.25
CA LEU A 40 -5.13 10.10 -12.93
C LEU A 40 -4.38 11.07 -12.00
N THR A 41 -4.96 11.48 -10.86
CA THR A 41 -4.40 12.51 -9.96
C THR A 41 -3.41 11.97 -8.94
N GLY A 42 -3.10 10.68 -8.96
CA GLY A 42 -2.17 10.06 -8.01
C GLY A 42 -2.85 9.50 -6.76
N GLN A 43 -4.14 9.74 -6.54
CA GLN A 43 -4.93 9.09 -5.47
C GLN A 43 -4.96 7.57 -5.62
N ALA A 44 -5.18 7.06 -6.84
CA ALA A 44 -5.13 5.61 -7.10
C ALA A 44 -3.73 5.03 -6.96
N SER A 45 -2.67 5.84 -7.14
CA SER A 45 -1.30 5.42 -6.86
C SER A 45 -1.11 5.18 -5.36
N GLY A 46 -1.63 6.05 -4.49
CA GLY A 46 -1.62 5.86 -3.04
C GLY A 46 -2.44 4.64 -2.59
N ILE A 47 -3.62 4.43 -3.18
CA ILE A 47 -4.47 3.25 -2.93
C ILE A 47 -3.79 1.95 -3.35
N GLY A 48 -3.21 1.92 -4.55
CA GLY A 48 -2.47 0.77 -5.04
C GLY A 48 -1.25 0.44 -4.17
N GLN A 49 -0.50 1.46 -3.72
CA GLN A 49 0.65 1.27 -2.84
C GLN A 49 0.24 0.75 -1.45
N PHE A 50 -0.85 1.26 -0.89
CA PHE A 50 -1.39 0.77 0.38
C PHE A 50 -1.88 -0.68 0.28
N ALA A 51 -2.70 -0.98 -0.72
CA ALA A 51 -3.23 -2.32 -0.96
C ALA A 51 -2.11 -3.34 -1.27
N SER A 52 -1.13 -2.94 -2.09
CA SER A 52 0.04 -3.76 -2.38
C SER A 52 0.92 -3.98 -1.15
N GLY A 53 1.08 -2.97 -0.28
CA GLY A 53 1.80 -3.11 0.99
C GLY A 53 1.14 -4.13 1.92
N ILE A 54 -0.19 -4.07 2.05
CA ILE A 54 -0.97 -5.06 2.82
C ILE A 54 -0.82 -6.46 2.21
N ALA A 55 -0.94 -6.59 0.89
CA ALA A 55 -0.76 -7.88 0.22
C ALA A 55 0.64 -8.46 0.46
N MET A 56 1.68 -7.61 0.43
CA MET A 56 3.06 -8.02 0.73
C MET A 56 3.24 -8.51 2.17
N ILE A 57 2.58 -7.87 3.15
CA ILE A 57 2.59 -8.32 4.55
C ILE A 57 1.93 -9.71 4.66
N ILE A 58 0.79 -9.92 4.00
CA ILE A 58 0.09 -11.21 3.99
C ILE A 58 0.95 -12.30 3.36
N ILE A 59 1.55 -12.03 2.19
CA ILE A 59 2.45 -12.98 1.51
C ILE A 59 3.67 -13.27 2.39
N GLY A 60 4.25 -12.25 3.03
CA GLY A 60 5.33 -12.41 3.99
C GLY A 60 4.96 -13.34 5.15
N PHE A 61 3.72 -13.27 5.64
CA PHE A 61 3.20 -14.16 6.69
C PHE A 61 3.07 -15.61 6.19
N VAL A 62 2.47 -15.80 5.01
CA VAL A 62 2.28 -17.13 4.39
C VAL A 62 3.62 -17.80 4.11
N VAL A 63 4.58 -17.06 3.56
CA VAL A 63 5.95 -17.57 3.29
C VAL A 63 6.68 -17.92 4.59
N LEU A 64 6.48 -17.15 5.67
CA LEU A 64 7.08 -17.45 6.97
C LEU A 64 6.49 -18.72 7.59
N TYR A 65 5.18 -18.97 7.39
CA TYR A 65 4.49 -20.13 7.93
C TYR A 65 4.69 -21.41 7.10
N MET A 66 4.71 -21.32 5.77
CA MET A 66 4.96 -22.47 4.88
C MET A 66 6.40 -22.96 4.89
N ASN A 67 7.34 -22.08 5.24
CA ASN A 67 8.78 -22.36 5.20
C ASN A 67 9.35 -22.64 6.60
N LYS A 68 8.46 -23.04 7.52
CA LYS A 68 8.71 -23.43 8.91
C LYS A 68 8.54 -24.94 9.03
#